data_AF-A0A0F9FL65-F1
#
_entry.id   AF-A0A0F9FL65-F1
#
_cell.length_a   1.000
_cell.length_b   1.000
_cell.length_c   1.000
_cell.angle_alpha   90.00
_cell.angle_beta   90.00
_cell.angle_gamma   90.00
#
_symmetry.space_group_name_H-M   'P 1'
#
loop_
_entity.id
_entity.type
_entity.pdbx_description
1 polymer ?
#
loop_
_entity_poly.entity_id
_entity_poly.type
_entity_poly.pdbx_seq_one_letter_code
_entity_poly.pdbx_strand_id
1 'polypeptide(L)' 'MTQEEIPESVLIDLEVVREDGATNMLARDTVIALVGDLCDDDEAMAWLIQNKSRYMEALTAMGERRTLE' A
#
# COMPACT_ATOMS: atom_id res chain seq x y z
N MET A 1 -22.52 3.96 -7.58
CA MET A 1 -21.46 4.27 -6.61
C MET A 1 -20.16 4.22 -7.40
N THR A 2 -19.47 5.33 -7.58
CA THR A 2 -18.14 5.34 -8.20
C THR A 2 -17.20 4.65 -7.22
N GLN A 3 -16.55 3.57 -7.66
CA GLN A 3 -15.52 2.92 -6.86
C GLN A 3 -14.40 3.94 -6.68
N GLU A 4 -14.09 4.29 -5.45
CA GLU A 4 -13.03 5.26 -5.13
C GLU A 4 -11.69 4.67 -5.57
N GLU A 5 -10.97 5.38 -6.44
CA GLU A 5 -9.67 4.95 -6.96
C GLU A 5 -8.66 4.78 -5.81
N ILE A 6 -7.67 3.90 -6.01
CA ILE A 6 -6.59 3.71 -5.04
C ILE A 6 -5.60 4.87 -5.22
N PRO A 7 -5.32 5.67 -4.17
CA PRO A 7 -4.39 6.79 -4.28
C PRO A 7 -3.01 6.34 -4.72
N GLU A 8 -2.33 7.16 -5.51
CA GLU A 8 -0.99 6.83 -6.01
C GLU A 8 0.03 6.71 -4.87
N SER A 9 -0.09 7.55 -3.83
CA SER A 9 0.73 7.48 -2.61
C SER A 9 0.69 6.10 -1.94
N VAL A 10 -0.48 5.47 -1.89
CA VAL A 10 -0.62 4.10 -1.37
C VAL A 10 0.22 3.11 -2.18
N LEU A 11 0.23 3.22 -3.51
CA LEU A 11 0.99 2.31 -4.36
C LEU A 11 2.50 2.53 -4.22
N ILE A 12 2.94 3.79 -4.11
CA ILE A 12 4.34 4.16 -3.91
C ILE A 12 4.84 3.62 -2.56
N ASP A 13 4.09 3.88 -1.48
CA ASP A 13 4.53 3.51 -0.13
C ASP A 13 4.52 2.00 0.09
N LEU A 14 3.56 1.28 -0.50
CA LEU A 14 3.58 -0.18 -0.51
C LEU A 14 4.81 -0.73 -1.25
N GLU A 15 5.26 -0.06 -2.32
CA GLU A 15 6.47 -0.45 -3.03
C GLU A 15 7.72 -0.18 -2.19
N VAL A 16 7.77 0.92 -1.44
CA VAL A 16 8.85 1.20 -0.46
C VAL A 16 8.95 0.08 0.58
N VAL A 17 7.83 -0.30 1.20
CA VAL A 17 7.83 -1.41 2.19
C VAL A 17 8.24 -2.74 1.55
N ARG A 18 7.81 -2.98 0.31
CA ARG A 18 8.20 -4.18 -0.45
C ARG A 18 9.70 -4.22 -0.75
N GLU A 19 10.31 -3.09 -1.05
CA GLU A 19 11.74 -2.97 -1.34
C GLU A 19 12.60 -3.10 -0.09
N ASP A 20 12.13 -2.57 1.04
CA ASP A 20 12.77 -2.76 2.35
C ASP A 20 12.86 -4.25 2.72
N GLY A 21 11.79 -5.01 2.45
CA GLY A 21 11.81 -6.47 2.57
C GLY A 21 11.80 -7.00 4.01
N ALA A 22 11.60 -6.16 5.02
CA ALA A 22 11.53 -6.58 6.43
C ALA A 22 10.29 -7.45 6.75
N THR A 23 9.25 -7.41 5.91
CA THR A 23 8.03 -8.19 6.11
C THR A 23 7.52 -8.85 4.83
N ASN A 24 6.71 -9.90 5.00
CA ASN A 24 5.88 -10.40 3.92
C ASN A 24 4.72 -9.42 3.68
N MET A 25 4.50 -9.04 2.41
CA MET A 25 3.39 -8.15 2.02
C MET A 25 2.00 -8.72 2.35
N LEU A 26 1.86 -10.00 2.68
CA LEU A 26 0.58 -10.54 3.19
C LEU A 26 0.30 -10.19 4.66
N ALA A 27 1.30 -9.75 5.42
CA ALA A 27 1.17 -9.34 6.81
C ALA A 27 0.66 -7.88 6.89
N ARG A 28 -0.58 -7.65 6.43
CA ARG A 28 -1.18 -6.31 6.28
C ARG A 28 -0.92 -5.37 7.44
N ASP A 29 -1.23 -5.77 8.67
CA ASP A 29 -1.13 -4.86 9.82
C ASP A 29 0.32 -4.49 10.14
N THR A 30 1.28 -5.40 9.85
CA THR A 30 2.72 -5.10 9.91
C THR A 30 3.14 -4.16 8.78
N VAL A 31 2.63 -4.36 7.56
CA VAL A 31 2.90 -3.46 6.42
C VAL A 31 2.38 -2.05 6.71
N ILE A 32 1.17 -1.91 7.24
CA ILE A 32 0.62 -0.58 7.61
C ILE A 32 1.48 0.12 8.66
N ALA A 33 1.98 -0.61 9.65
CA ALA A 33 2.90 -0.04 10.63
C ALA A 33 4.21 0.40 9.97
N LEU A 34 4.78 -0.43 9.09
CA LEU A 34 6.00 -0.09 8.36
C LEU A 34 5.81 1.07 7.39
N VAL A 35 4.64 1.24 6.77
CA VAL A 35 4.33 2.46 5.99
C VAL A 35 4.48 3.69 6.88
N GLY A 36 3.90 3.69 8.08
CA GLY A 36 4.04 4.81 9.01
C GLY A 36 5.46 5.03 9.54
N ASP A 37 6.30 4.00 9.56
CA ASP A 37 7.70 4.09 10.01
C ASP A 37 8.68 4.47 8.88
N LEU A 38 8.41 4.05 7.64
CA LEU A 38 9.29 4.21 6.48
C LEU A 38 8.89 5.38 5.57
N CYS A 39 7.63 5.81 5.61
CA CYS A 39 7.07 6.83 4.75
C CYS A 39 6.52 7.98 5.59
N ASP A 40 6.86 9.22 5.22
CA ASP A 40 6.35 10.44 5.88
C ASP A 40 4.95 10.85 5.38
N ASP A 41 4.23 9.96 4.67
CA ASP A 41 2.92 10.23 4.06
C ASP A 41 1.75 9.67 4.89
N ASP A 42 1.08 10.57 5.61
CA ASP A 42 -0.10 10.26 6.40
C ASP A 42 -1.31 9.81 5.54
N GLU A 43 -1.37 10.18 4.27
CA GLU A 43 -2.50 9.85 3.36
C GLU A 43 -2.52 8.36 3.05
N ALA A 44 -1.38 7.79 2.69
CA ALA A 44 -1.26 6.36 2.36
C ALA A 44 -1.61 5.48 3.57
N MET A 45 -1.05 5.82 4.73
CA MET A 45 -1.35 5.13 5.99
C MET A 45 -2.85 5.25 6.34
N ALA A 46 -3.42 6.46 6.26
CA ALA A 46 -4.83 6.68 6.58
C ALA A 46 -5.76 5.90 5.63
N TRP A 47 -5.45 5.86 4.34
CA TRP A 47 -6.23 5.10 3.36
C TRP A 47 -6.17 3.61 3.65
N LEU A 48 -4.99 3.05 3.92
CA LEU A 48 -4.80 1.62 4.22
C LEU A 48 -5.56 1.19 5.50
N ILE A 49 -5.61 2.06 6.51
CA ILE A 49 -6.36 1.82 7.75
C ILE A 49 -7.87 1.86 7.52
N GLN A 50 -8.36 2.81 6.71
CA GLN A 50 -9.79 2.95 6.42
C GLN A 50 -10.29 1.87 5.44
N ASN A 51 -9.43 1.41 4.54
CA ASN A 51 -9.76 0.49 3.45
C ASN A 51 -9.12 -0.91 3.62
N LYS A 52 -9.03 -1.42 4.86
CA LYS A 52 -8.39 -2.72 5.15
C LYS A 52 -8.89 -3.91 4.30
N SER A 53 -10.16 -3.89 3.88
CA SER A 53 -10.74 -4.93 3.01
C SER A 53 -10.24 -4.87 1.57
N ARG A 54 -9.77 -3.70 1.12
CA ARG A 54 -9.24 -3.44 -0.22
C ARG A 54 -7.72 -3.54 -0.29
N TYR A 55 -7.07 -3.97 0.79
CA TYR A 55 -5.61 -4.11 0.83
C TYR A 55 -5.05 -4.99 -0.30
N MET A 56 -5.71 -6.11 -0.59
CA MET A 56 -5.30 -6.99 -1.69
C MET A 56 -5.47 -6.31 -3.05
N GLU A 57 -6.50 -5.46 -3.23
CA GLU A 57 -6.66 -4.67 -4.46
C GLU A 57 -5.47 -3.71 -4.65
N ALA A 58 -5.01 -3.07 -3.58
CA ALA A 58 -3.85 -2.18 -3.63
C ALA A 58 -2.55 -2.92 -3.98
N LEU A 59 -2.33 -4.10 -3.40
CA LEU A 59 -1.17 -4.94 -3.77
C LEU A 59 -1.23 -5.39 -5.23
N THR A 60 -2.40 -5.75 -5.74
CA THR A 60 -2.58 -6.10 -7.16
C THR A 60 -2.30 -4.90 -8.06
N ALA A 61 -2.88 -3.74 -7.77
CA ALA A 61 -2.66 -2.52 -8.56
C ALA A 61 -1.19 -2.09 -8.58
N MET A 62 -0.49 -2.19 -7.45
CA MET A 62 0.95 -1.95 -7.35
C MET A 62 1.74 -2.92 -8.26
N GLY A 63 1.40 -4.21 -8.25
CA GLY A 63 2.03 -5.21 -9.11
C GLY A 63 1.77 -5.01 -10.61
N GLU A 64 0.55 -4.60 -10.97
CA GLU A 64 0.17 -4.27 -12.35
C GLU A 64 0.98 -3.08 -12.89
N ARG A 65 1.16 -2.03 -12.07
CA ARG A 65 1.96 -0.85 -12.44
C ARG A 65 3.39 -1.23 -12.82
N ARG A 66 4.03 -2.09 -12.04
CA ARG A 66 5.40 -2.56 -12.29
C ARG A 66 5.58 -3.38 -13.56
N THR A 67 4.51 -4.01 -14.03
CA THR A 67 4.57 -4.83 -15.25
C THR A 67 4.53 -3.96 -16.52
N LEU A 68 4.18 -2.68 -16.38
CA LEU A 68 4.06 -1.71 -17.47
C LEU A 68 5.30 -0.80 -17.62
N GLU A 69 6.23 -0.84 -16.65
CA GLU A 69 7.52 -0.12 -16.64
C GLU A 69 8.67 -1.02 -17.14
#